data_AF-A0A1F7RSE6-F1
#
_entry.id   AF-A0A1F7RSE6-F1
#
_cell.length_a   1.000
_cell.length_b   1.000
_cell.length_c   1.000
_cell.angle_alpha   90.00
_cell.angle_beta   90.00
_cell.angle_gamma   90.00
#
_symmetry.space_group_name_H-M   'P 1'
#
loop_
_entity.id
_entity.type
_entity.pdbx_description
1 polymer ?
#
loop_
_entity_poly.entity_id
_entity_poly.type
_entity_poly.pdbx_seq_one_letter_code
_entity_poly.pdbx_strand_id
1 'polypeptide(L)'
;MTNCELTSILSKINVFFPSYLKGKKWDQPIPAFNNKLLKHIAVRRFKSRRKKMKTKVLDNKNFISSIDKSSMYMELDNFPKTISEKVTLNLPDNYSRVKNILVGGMGGSGICGDIIQSTLFELIDLPIEVIKDYSLPKHINSESLVIVISYSGNTEETLSLFDEAQKRESKIIAISNGGELQEKAKKFNSPYIRVKESLMPRTALGHLLNPLLNIVLKLFPNTLAYQDILEAEKILSNLQIIYALGSPLSENRAKEIAEKIKNKSIMIFGSESITRSAALRLKTQFNENSKLSVYYNCFPELGHNEIIGIADDPLSKKDTVIITLRSPLENPQLKKCIDVALEIIKPRVNEVIELWGQGKSKLSQILSLIFLGDWISYYLALLREVDPTPVPSINQFKKMKKE
;
A
#
# COMPACT_ATOMS: atom_id res chain seq x y z
N MET A 1 48.31 -29.50 20.63
CA MET A 1 47.17 -30.33 20.20
C MET A 1 47.76 -31.56 19.54
N THR A 2 47.55 -32.72 20.16
CA THR A 2 48.02 -34.01 19.62
C THR A 2 47.20 -34.38 18.39
N ASN A 3 47.76 -35.21 17.49
CA ASN A 3 47.14 -35.58 16.20
C ASN A 3 45.72 -36.17 16.31
N CYS A 4 45.33 -36.68 17.49
CA CYS A 4 43.98 -37.19 17.76
C CYS A 4 42.91 -36.09 17.94
N GLU A 5 43.27 -34.87 18.34
CA GLU A 5 42.30 -33.79 18.56
C GLU A 5 41.87 -33.10 17.25
N LEU A 6 42.75 -33.11 16.25
CA LEU A 6 42.51 -32.52 14.93
C LEU A 6 41.53 -33.33 14.07
N THR A 7 41.59 -34.66 14.15
CA THR A 7 40.68 -35.57 13.41
C THR A 7 39.24 -35.51 13.93
N SER A 8 39.04 -35.30 15.23
CA SER A 8 37.72 -35.10 15.86
C SER A 8 37.04 -33.79 15.43
N ILE A 9 37.82 -32.73 15.22
CA ILE A 9 37.30 -31.43 14.75
C ILE A 9 36.99 -31.47 13.26
N LEU A 10 37.78 -32.19 12.47
CA LEU A 10 37.63 -32.26 11.01
C LEU A 10 36.50 -33.20 10.56
N SER A 11 36.12 -34.22 11.34
CA SER A 11 34.97 -35.08 11.02
C SER A 11 33.61 -34.40 11.27
N LYS A 12 33.56 -33.38 12.14
CA LYS A 12 32.35 -32.59 12.43
C LYS A 12 32.09 -31.46 11.43
N ILE A 13 33.07 -31.17 10.56
CA ILE A 13 32.94 -30.15 9.51
C ILE A 13 32.86 -30.92 8.20
N ASN A 14 31.68 -30.97 7.59
CA ASN A 14 31.43 -31.64 6.30
C ASN A 14 32.22 -30.93 5.17
N VAL A 15 33.53 -31.19 5.10
CA VAL A 15 34.44 -30.66 4.07
C VAL A 15 34.58 -31.74 3.01
N PHE A 16 34.06 -31.45 1.82
CA PHE A 16 34.39 -32.17 0.60
C PHE A 16 35.92 -32.22 0.45
N PHE A 17 36.48 -33.43 0.45
CA PHE A 17 37.86 -33.66 0.03
C PHE A 17 37.99 -33.34 -1.46
N PRO A 18 38.91 -32.45 -1.88
CA PRO A 18 39.22 -32.27 -3.29
C PRO A 18 39.79 -33.57 -3.87
N SER A 19 39.36 -33.93 -5.07
CA SER A 19 39.74 -35.11 -5.85
C SER A 19 41.23 -35.22 -6.23
N TYR A 20 42.09 -34.34 -5.70
CA TYR A 20 43.53 -34.30 -5.99
C TYR A 20 44.40 -35.20 -5.07
N LEU A 21 43.80 -35.91 -4.09
CA LEU A 21 44.53 -36.74 -3.12
C LEU A 21 44.36 -38.25 -3.29
N LYS A 22 43.87 -38.73 -4.44
CA LYS A 22 43.92 -40.16 -4.75
C LYS A 22 45.31 -40.51 -5.32
N GLY A 23 46.10 -41.25 -4.54
CA GLY A 23 47.20 -42.06 -5.09
C GLY A 23 48.64 -41.64 -4.80
N LYS A 24 48.98 -41.05 -3.64
CA LYS A 24 50.39 -40.89 -3.24
C LYS A 24 50.68 -41.47 -1.85
N LYS A 25 51.77 -42.25 -1.76
CA LYS A 25 52.33 -42.81 -0.52
C LYS A 25 52.83 -41.67 0.37
N TRP A 26 52.58 -41.79 1.68
CA TRP A 26 52.86 -40.78 2.69
C TRP A 26 54.21 -41.06 3.37
N ASP A 27 55.28 -40.40 2.93
CA ASP A 27 56.58 -40.38 3.63
C ASP A 27 57.32 -39.04 3.41
N GLN A 28 56.62 -37.92 3.63
CA GLN A 28 57.21 -36.57 3.64
C GLN A 28 56.55 -35.72 4.74
N PRO A 29 57.30 -34.91 5.50
CA PRO A 29 56.73 -34.02 6.50
C PRO A 29 55.88 -32.94 5.83
N ILE A 30 54.64 -32.78 6.29
CA ILE A 30 53.72 -31.72 5.82
C ILE A 30 54.33 -30.35 6.20
N PRO A 31 54.47 -29.39 5.28
CA PRO A 31 54.97 -28.07 5.63
C PRO A 31 54.02 -27.40 6.64
N ALA A 32 54.58 -26.79 7.68
CA ALA A 32 53.83 -26.07 8.70
C ALA A 32 52.84 -25.10 8.04
N PHE A 33 51.55 -25.43 8.14
CA PHE A 33 50.47 -24.60 7.59
C PHE A 33 50.51 -23.24 8.28
N ASN A 34 50.86 -22.22 7.52
CA ASN A 34 51.05 -20.87 8.01
C ASN A 34 49.74 -20.35 8.63
N ASN A 35 49.74 -20.12 9.95
CA ASN A 35 48.59 -19.68 10.77
C ASN A 35 47.89 -18.41 10.22
N LYS A 36 48.56 -17.65 9.34
CA LYS A 36 48.02 -16.49 8.62
C LYS A 36 46.94 -16.87 7.59
N LEU A 37 47.07 -18.01 6.90
CA LEU A 37 46.14 -18.43 5.83
C LEU A 37 44.84 -19.00 6.42
N LEU A 38 44.94 -19.78 7.50
CA LEU A 38 43.78 -20.27 8.27
C LEU A 38 43.03 -19.12 8.97
N LYS A 39 43.74 -18.12 9.52
CA LYS A 39 43.11 -16.88 10.01
C LYS A 39 42.44 -16.09 8.87
N HIS A 40 43.04 -15.98 7.69
CA HIS A 40 42.42 -15.30 6.55
C HIS A 40 41.19 -16.03 6.00
N ILE A 41 41.22 -17.36 5.91
CA ILE A 41 40.09 -18.19 5.47
C ILE A 41 38.99 -18.19 6.54
N ALA A 42 39.33 -18.30 7.83
CA ALA A 42 38.37 -18.21 8.93
C ALA A 42 37.74 -16.81 9.02
N VAL A 43 38.50 -15.73 8.84
CA VAL A 43 37.99 -14.34 8.82
C VAL A 43 37.20 -14.05 7.54
N ARG A 44 37.57 -14.59 6.37
CA ARG A 44 36.74 -14.50 5.16
C ARG A 44 35.46 -15.35 5.26
N ARG A 45 35.50 -16.53 5.87
CA ARG A 45 34.31 -17.34 6.14
C ARG A 45 33.44 -16.74 7.24
N PHE A 46 34.02 -16.11 8.27
CA PHE A 46 33.28 -15.33 9.28
C PHE A 46 32.72 -14.03 8.71
N LYS A 47 33.41 -13.34 7.80
CA LYS A 47 32.89 -12.17 7.09
C LYS A 47 31.83 -12.58 6.05
N SER A 48 31.96 -13.74 5.38
CA SER A 48 30.93 -14.28 4.48
C SER A 48 29.74 -14.89 5.23
N ARG A 49 29.96 -15.45 6.43
CA ARG A 49 28.90 -15.88 7.37
C ARG A 49 28.26 -14.68 8.07
N ARG A 50 28.96 -13.59 8.37
CA ARG A 50 28.34 -12.30 8.76
C ARG A 50 27.61 -11.63 7.60
N LYS A 51 28.02 -11.89 6.35
CA LYS A 51 27.25 -11.52 5.14
C LYS A 51 26.04 -12.44 4.90
N LYS A 52 26.02 -13.65 5.46
CA LYS A 52 24.91 -14.64 5.36
C LYS A 52 24.08 -14.83 6.64
N MET A 53 24.47 -14.21 7.76
CA MET A 53 23.79 -14.20 9.06
C MET A 53 23.79 -12.78 9.65
N LYS A 54 23.51 -11.77 8.82
CA LYS A 54 22.68 -10.69 9.34
C LYS A 54 21.30 -11.32 9.42
N THR A 55 20.77 -11.52 10.61
CA THR A 55 19.32 -11.67 10.78
C THR A 55 18.73 -10.55 9.95
N LYS A 56 18.00 -10.88 8.87
CA LYS A 56 17.38 -9.87 8.04
C LYS A 56 16.51 -9.07 8.98
N VAL A 57 16.77 -7.77 9.05
CA VAL A 57 16.34 -6.95 10.20
C VAL A 57 14.80 -6.96 10.34
N LEU A 58 14.10 -7.13 9.22
CA LEU A 58 12.64 -7.30 9.13
C LEU A 58 12.09 -8.67 9.56
N ASP A 59 12.95 -9.65 9.85
CA ASP A 59 12.56 -10.96 10.41
C ASP A 59 12.81 -11.02 11.93
N ASN A 60 13.39 -9.96 12.51
CA ASN A 60 13.66 -9.87 13.94
C ASN A 60 12.51 -9.17 14.67
N LYS A 61 11.68 -9.95 15.38
CA LYS A 61 10.54 -9.43 16.16
C LYS A 61 10.92 -8.32 17.15
N ASN A 62 12.07 -8.42 17.81
CA ASN A 62 12.53 -7.41 18.78
C ASN A 62 12.89 -6.09 18.10
N PHE A 63 13.43 -6.15 16.88
CA PHE A 63 13.68 -4.95 16.10
C PHE A 63 12.36 -4.29 15.70
N ILE A 64 11.40 -5.08 15.22
CA ILE A 64 10.08 -4.58 14.79
C ILE A 64 9.37 -3.89 15.96
N SER A 65 9.30 -4.54 17.14
CA SER A 65 8.69 -3.94 18.35
C SER A 65 9.48 -2.76 18.92
N SER A 66 10.78 -2.68 18.64
CA SER A 66 11.57 -1.50 18.99
C SER A 66 11.24 -0.25 18.14
N ILE A 67 10.51 -0.39 17.03
CA ILE A 67 10.12 0.73 16.16
C ILE A 67 8.61 0.92 16.13
N ASP A 68 7.83 -0.14 15.85
CA ASP A 68 6.36 -0.08 15.86
C ASP A 68 5.85 -0.13 17.30
N LYS A 69 5.67 1.05 17.90
CA LYS A 69 5.26 1.18 19.30
C LYS A 69 3.78 0.93 19.55
N SER A 70 2.97 1.05 18.51
CA SER A 70 1.52 0.91 18.59
C SER A 70 1.01 -0.38 17.96
N SER A 71 1.90 -1.25 17.49
CA SER A 71 1.56 -2.49 16.79
C SER A 71 0.65 -2.26 15.58
N MET A 72 0.92 -1.21 14.81
CA MET A 72 0.17 -0.82 13.62
C MET A 72 0.04 -1.96 12.61
N TYR A 73 0.98 -2.91 12.56
CA TYR A 73 0.87 -4.10 11.70
C TYR A 73 -0.42 -4.89 11.91
N MET A 74 -1.00 -4.89 13.13
CA MET A 74 -2.23 -5.62 13.42
C MET A 74 -3.43 -5.06 12.65
N GLU A 75 -3.43 -3.75 12.38
CA GLU A 75 -4.47 -3.10 11.57
C GLU A 75 -4.37 -3.50 10.10
N LEU A 76 -3.13 -3.59 9.58
CA LEU A 76 -2.88 -4.08 8.24
C LEU A 76 -3.33 -5.54 8.14
N ASP A 77 -2.96 -6.39 9.10
CA ASP A 77 -3.42 -7.78 9.16
C ASP A 77 -4.94 -7.90 9.22
N ASN A 78 -5.64 -6.97 9.88
CA ASN A 78 -7.10 -7.04 10.00
C ASN A 78 -7.84 -6.57 8.74
N PHE A 79 -7.21 -5.75 7.89
CA PHE A 79 -7.84 -5.16 6.71
C PHE A 79 -8.68 -6.12 5.85
N PRO A 80 -8.21 -7.33 5.48
CA PRO A 80 -9.00 -8.28 4.69
C PRO A 80 -10.39 -8.54 5.27
N LYS A 81 -10.49 -8.79 6.58
CA LYS A 81 -11.76 -9.08 7.25
C LYS A 81 -12.69 -7.87 7.25
N THR A 82 -12.14 -6.67 7.44
CA THR A 82 -12.94 -5.45 7.57
C THR A 82 -13.71 -5.08 6.30
N ILE A 83 -13.28 -5.57 5.12
CA ILE A 83 -13.91 -5.23 3.84
C ILE A 83 -15.24 -5.95 3.59
N SER A 84 -15.52 -7.04 4.31
CA SER A 84 -16.72 -7.86 4.14
C SER A 84 -17.54 -8.01 5.43
N GLU A 85 -17.16 -7.29 6.50
CA GLU A 85 -17.97 -7.24 7.72
C GLU A 85 -19.41 -6.82 7.41
N LYS A 86 -20.37 -7.42 8.11
CA LYS A 86 -21.78 -7.10 7.92
C LYS A 86 -22.03 -5.62 8.21
N VAL A 87 -22.56 -4.90 7.21
CA VAL A 87 -23.00 -3.51 7.34
C VAL A 87 -24.52 -3.48 7.37
N THR A 88 -25.10 -2.85 8.39
CA THR A 88 -26.54 -2.57 8.42
C THR A 88 -26.80 -1.22 7.75
N LEU A 89 -27.57 -1.23 6.66
CA LEU A 89 -27.94 -0.04 5.92
C LEU A 89 -29.44 0.21 6.03
N ASN A 90 -29.81 1.42 6.44
CA ASN A 90 -31.18 1.93 6.32
C ASN A 90 -31.15 3.16 5.41
N LEU A 91 -31.34 2.93 4.11
CA LEU A 91 -31.28 3.95 3.07
C LEU A 91 -32.66 4.10 2.42
N PRO A 92 -33.15 5.34 2.21
CA PRO A 92 -34.39 5.56 1.48
C PRO A 92 -34.24 5.14 0.00
N ASP A 93 -35.25 4.45 -0.55
CA ASP A 93 -35.17 3.94 -1.93
C ASP A 93 -34.99 5.04 -2.98
N ASN A 94 -35.51 6.25 -2.72
CA ASN A 94 -35.35 7.38 -3.62
C ASN A 94 -33.89 7.89 -3.73
N TYR A 95 -32.95 7.42 -2.90
CA TYR A 95 -31.53 7.75 -3.00
C TYR A 95 -30.86 7.11 -4.23
N SER A 96 -31.48 6.12 -4.85
CA SER A 96 -31.05 5.57 -6.15
C SER A 96 -31.40 6.49 -7.33
N ARG A 97 -32.40 7.36 -7.19
CA ARG A 97 -32.92 8.23 -8.27
C ARG A 97 -32.13 9.54 -8.34
N VAL A 98 -30.88 9.49 -8.79
CA VAL A 98 -29.97 10.64 -8.85
C VAL A 98 -29.30 10.77 -10.22
N LYS A 99 -28.78 11.96 -10.53
CA LYS A 99 -28.08 12.25 -11.79
C LYS A 99 -26.56 12.23 -11.68
N ASN A 100 -26.02 12.29 -10.46
CA ASN A 100 -24.59 12.21 -10.18
C ASN A 100 -24.37 11.79 -8.72
N ILE A 101 -23.18 11.27 -8.47
CA ILE A 101 -22.72 10.84 -7.15
C ILE A 101 -21.46 11.62 -6.82
N LEU A 102 -21.41 12.14 -5.61
CA LEU A 102 -20.26 12.84 -5.06
C LEU A 102 -19.80 12.16 -3.79
N VAL A 103 -18.50 11.92 -3.69
CA VAL A 103 -17.87 11.35 -2.50
C VAL A 103 -16.89 12.37 -1.91
N GLY A 104 -17.23 12.93 -0.76
CA GLY A 104 -16.44 13.96 -0.08
C GLY A 104 -15.66 13.40 1.11
N GLY A 105 -14.35 13.67 1.19
CA GLY A 105 -13.53 13.23 2.32
C GLY A 105 -12.05 13.51 2.13
N MET A 106 -11.28 13.50 3.22
CA MET A 106 -9.84 13.78 3.19
C MET A 106 -9.00 12.53 3.53
N GLY A 107 -7.78 12.46 3.00
CA GLY A 107 -6.81 11.42 3.34
C GLY A 107 -7.38 9.99 3.28
N GLY A 108 -7.32 9.26 4.39
CA GLY A 108 -7.85 7.91 4.53
C GLY A 108 -9.35 7.76 4.29
N SER A 109 -10.14 8.83 4.41
CA SER A 109 -11.57 8.84 4.05
C SER A 109 -11.79 9.21 2.58
N GLY A 110 -11.02 10.16 2.05
CA GLY A 110 -11.12 10.57 0.64
C GLY A 110 -10.73 9.46 -0.34
N ILE A 111 -9.75 8.63 0.03
CA ILE A 111 -9.30 7.52 -0.83
C ILE A 111 -10.39 6.48 -1.09
N CYS A 112 -11.39 6.35 -0.20
CA CYS A 112 -12.54 5.49 -0.45
C CYS A 112 -13.31 5.93 -1.70
N GLY A 113 -13.47 7.24 -1.90
CA GLY A 113 -14.07 7.81 -3.11
C GLY A 113 -13.26 7.51 -4.36
N ASP A 114 -11.93 7.65 -4.32
CA ASP A 114 -11.08 7.34 -5.47
C ASP A 114 -11.16 5.86 -5.86
N ILE A 115 -11.23 4.96 -4.87
CA ILE A 115 -11.37 3.51 -5.11
C ILE A 115 -12.71 3.20 -5.79
N ILE A 116 -13.81 3.77 -5.30
CA ILE A 116 -15.13 3.60 -5.91
C ILE A 116 -15.14 4.16 -7.33
N GLN A 117 -14.62 5.36 -7.53
CA GLN A 117 -14.53 5.97 -8.86
C GLN A 117 -13.74 5.08 -9.82
N SER A 118 -12.59 4.54 -9.40
CA SER A 118 -11.76 3.64 -10.22
C SER A 118 -12.45 2.31 -10.51
N THR A 119 -13.14 1.75 -9.51
CA THR A 119 -13.81 0.45 -9.62
C THR A 119 -15.03 0.53 -10.55
N LEU A 120 -15.81 1.61 -10.43
CA LEU A 120 -17.08 1.75 -11.16
C LEU A 120 -16.95 2.52 -12.48
N PHE A 121 -15.76 3.01 -12.85
CA PHE A 121 -15.56 3.89 -14.01
C PHE A 121 -16.22 3.40 -15.32
N GLU A 122 -16.24 2.09 -15.56
CA GLU A 122 -16.86 1.47 -16.75
C GLU A 122 -18.14 0.67 -16.41
N LEU A 123 -18.61 0.74 -15.17
CA LEU A 123 -19.70 -0.09 -14.65
C LEU A 123 -20.94 0.70 -14.23
N ILE A 124 -20.87 2.03 -14.18
CA ILE A 124 -21.97 2.91 -13.79
C ILE A 124 -22.19 4.01 -14.83
N ASP A 125 -23.46 4.31 -15.12
CA ASP A 125 -23.84 5.36 -16.08
C ASP A 125 -23.87 6.78 -15.46
N LEU A 126 -23.63 6.86 -14.15
CA LEU A 126 -23.67 8.11 -13.39
C LEU A 126 -22.26 8.68 -13.20
N PRO A 127 -22.06 10.00 -13.37
CA PRO A 127 -20.81 10.65 -12.99
C PRO A 127 -20.53 10.43 -11.50
N ILE A 128 -19.30 10.03 -11.18
CA ILE A 128 -18.78 9.96 -9.81
C ILE A 128 -17.64 10.97 -9.67
N GLU A 129 -17.83 11.94 -8.78
CA GLU A 129 -16.80 12.93 -8.44
C GLU A 129 -16.30 12.76 -7.00
N VAL A 130 -14.99 12.86 -6.81
CA VAL A 130 -14.35 12.77 -5.49
C VAL A 130 -13.89 14.16 -5.09
N ILE A 131 -14.42 14.71 -4.01
CA ILE A 131 -14.10 16.06 -3.55
C ILE A 131 -13.21 16.00 -2.31
N LYS A 132 -12.06 16.67 -2.44
CA LYS A 132 -11.05 16.83 -1.38
C LYS A 132 -10.80 18.32 -1.13
N ASP A 133 -11.90 19.06 -1.07
CA ASP A 133 -11.96 20.50 -0.93
C ASP A 133 -13.16 20.88 -0.04
N TYR A 134 -13.30 22.17 0.24
CA TYR A 134 -14.33 22.74 1.10
C TYR A 134 -15.69 22.92 0.44
N SER A 135 -15.71 23.06 -0.88
CA SER A 135 -16.91 23.46 -1.61
C SER A 135 -17.35 22.42 -2.63
N LEU A 136 -18.67 22.36 -2.84
CA LEU A 136 -19.26 21.50 -3.86
C LEU A 136 -19.26 22.18 -5.23
N PRO A 137 -18.98 21.45 -6.32
CA PRO A 137 -19.16 21.95 -7.68
C PRO A 137 -20.55 22.54 -7.89
N LYS A 138 -20.67 23.58 -8.72
CA LYS A 138 -21.94 24.32 -8.91
C LYS A 138 -23.11 23.46 -9.43
N HIS A 139 -22.82 22.37 -10.13
CA HIS A 139 -23.84 21.50 -10.71
C HIS A 139 -24.52 20.57 -9.70
N ILE A 140 -24.02 20.50 -8.46
CA ILE A 140 -24.58 19.67 -7.38
C ILE A 140 -25.87 20.32 -6.85
N ASN A 141 -26.95 19.56 -6.77
CA ASN A 141 -28.31 20.01 -6.42
C ASN A 141 -29.16 18.90 -5.78
N SER A 142 -30.48 19.05 -5.73
CA SER A 142 -31.41 18.08 -5.11
C SER A 142 -31.51 16.74 -5.82
N GLU A 143 -31.04 16.64 -7.06
CA GLU A 143 -30.92 15.40 -7.84
C GLU A 143 -29.55 14.73 -7.68
N SER A 144 -28.67 15.25 -6.81
CA SER A 144 -27.35 14.69 -6.49
C SER A 144 -27.38 13.79 -5.26
N LEU A 145 -26.58 12.72 -5.28
CA LEU A 145 -26.22 11.96 -4.08
C LEU A 145 -24.86 12.43 -3.57
N VAL A 146 -24.81 12.97 -2.36
CA VAL A 146 -23.58 13.41 -1.68
C VAL A 146 -23.27 12.46 -0.53
N ILE A 147 -22.19 11.71 -0.65
CA ILE A 147 -21.69 10.80 0.38
C ILE A 147 -20.48 11.44 1.04
N VAL A 148 -20.58 11.81 2.32
CA VAL A 148 -19.48 12.41 3.07
C VAL A 148 -18.88 11.44 4.06
N ILE A 149 -17.55 11.33 4.02
CA ILE A 149 -16.78 10.34 4.76
C ILE A 149 -15.70 11.07 5.55
N SER A 150 -15.74 10.91 6.88
CA SER A 150 -14.71 11.43 7.77
C SER A 150 -14.52 10.46 8.92
N TYR A 151 -13.36 9.81 9.01
CA TYR A 151 -13.08 8.88 10.10
C TYR A 151 -13.37 9.49 11.48
N SER A 152 -12.85 10.69 11.76
CA SER A 152 -13.05 11.38 13.04
C SER A 152 -14.43 12.00 13.21
N GLY A 153 -15.20 12.15 12.13
CA GLY A 153 -16.42 12.95 12.10
C GLY A 153 -16.24 14.47 12.26
N ASN A 154 -15.01 14.96 12.39
CA ASN A 154 -14.72 16.37 12.71
C ASN A 154 -13.81 17.04 11.66
N THR A 155 -13.71 16.47 10.46
CA THR A 155 -12.90 17.03 9.37
C THR A 155 -13.66 18.22 8.78
N GLU A 156 -13.10 19.42 8.92
CA GLU A 156 -13.73 20.70 8.57
C GLU A 156 -14.15 20.78 7.10
N GLU A 157 -13.32 20.28 6.20
CA GLU A 157 -13.61 20.18 4.77
C GLU A 157 -14.87 19.33 4.55
N THR A 158 -14.93 18.15 5.17
CA THR A 158 -16.08 17.23 5.06
C THR A 158 -17.36 17.80 5.68
N LEU A 159 -17.25 18.54 6.80
CA LEU A 159 -18.39 19.22 7.42
C LEU A 159 -18.92 20.34 6.53
N SER A 160 -18.03 21.07 5.86
CA SER A 160 -18.38 22.11 4.89
C SER A 160 -19.15 21.54 3.69
N LEU A 161 -18.70 20.39 3.17
CA LEU A 161 -19.41 19.68 2.10
C LEU A 161 -20.79 19.19 2.55
N PHE A 162 -20.94 18.71 3.80
CA PHE A 162 -22.24 18.35 4.35
C PHE A 162 -23.17 19.57 4.39
N ASP A 163 -22.69 20.70 4.89
CA ASP A 163 -23.49 21.92 5.03
C ASP A 163 -23.89 22.50 3.67
N GLU A 164 -23.01 22.48 2.66
CA GLU A 164 -23.38 22.88 1.31
C GLU A 164 -24.40 21.93 0.68
N ALA A 165 -24.24 20.62 0.84
CA ALA A 165 -25.19 19.64 0.31
C ALA A 165 -26.58 19.82 0.93
N GLN A 166 -26.62 20.10 2.24
CA GLN A 166 -27.86 20.36 2.97
C GLN A 166 -28.56 21.62 2.44
N LYS A 167 -27.83 22.71 2.24
CA LYS A 167 -28.37 23.97 1.69
C LYS A 167 -28.91 23.80 0.26
N ARG A 168 -28.36 22.87 -0.50
CA ARG A 168 -28.76 22.56 -1.89
C ARG A 168 -29.79 21.43 -1.98
N GLU A 169 -30.29 20.98 -0.83
CA GLU A 169 -31.30 19.91 -0.73
C GLU A 169 -30.89 18.59 -1.40
N SER A 170 -29.58 18.35 -1.51
CA SER A 170 -29.03 17.11 -2.03
C SER A 170 -29.38 15.93 -1.11
N LYS A 171 -29.34 14.72 -1.65
CA LYS A 171 -29.48 13.50 -0.85
C LYS A 171 -28.14 13.22 -0.18
N ILE A 172 -28.11 13.10 1.15
CA ILE A 172 -26.86 13.05 1.90
C ILE A 172 -26.75 11.72 2.64
N ILE A 173 -25.60 11.04 2.52
CA ILE A 173 -25.23 9.91 3.38
C ILE A 173 -23.93 10.25 4.10
N ALA A 174 -23.89 10.06 5.42
CA ALA A 174 -22.73 10.36 6.24
C ALA A 174 -22.10 9.08 6.82
N ILE A 175 -20.76 9.00 6.77
CA ILE A 175 -19.96 7.87 7.28
C ILE A 175 -18.86 8.38 8.20
N SER A 176 -18.85 7.96 9.47
CA SER A 176 -17.80 8.35 10.43
C SER A 176 -17.76 7.49 11.70
N ASN A 177 -16.76 7.71 12.57
CA ASN A 177 -16.73 7.18 13.94
C ASN A 177 -17.45 8.12 14.95
N GLY A 178 -18.39 8.95 14.51
CA GLY A 178 -19.14 9.87 15.38
C GLY A 178 -18.82 11.33 15.08
N GLY A 179 -18.54 12.11 16.13
CA GLY A 179 -18.19 13.53 15.99
C GLY A 179 -19.34 14.39 15.48
N GLU A 180 -19.01 15.61 15.06
CA GLU A 180 -19.98 16.60 14.59
C GLU A 180 -20.77 16.11 13.37
N LEU A 181 -20.16 15.31 12.50
CA LEU A 181 -20.84 14.75 11.33
C LEU A 181 -22.02 13.86 11.72
N GLN A 182 -21.89 13.09 12.81
CA GLN A 182 -23.01 12.29 13.35
C GLN A 182 -24.15 13.18 13.85
N GLU A 183 -23.82 14.24 14.60
CA GLU A 183 -24.81 15.17 15.13
C GLU A 183 -25.54 15.92 14.01
N LYS A 184 -24.83 16.36 12.97
CA LYS A 184 -25.42 16.96 11.77
C LYS A 184 -26.35 15.98 11.05
N ALA A 185 -25.89 14.75 10.78
CA ALA A 185 -26.71 13.75 10.10
C ALA A 185 -28.01 13.46 10.87
N LYS A 186 -27.93 13.36 12.20
CA LYS A 186 -29.10 13.20 13.07
C LYS A 186 -30.04 14.41 13.00
N LYS A 187 -29.49 15.63 13.11
CA LYS A 187 -30.27 16.89 13.06
C LYS A 187 -31.06 17.04 11.77
N PHE A 188 -30.48 16.65 10.64
CA PHE A 188 -31.09 16.77 9.31
C PHE A 188 -31.72 15.47 8.80
N ASN A 189 -31.88 14.46 9.67
CA ASN A 189 -32.44 13.15 9.33
C ASN A 189 -31.81 12.50 8.09
N SER A 190 -30.51 12.71 7.89
CA SER A 190 -29.74 12.10 6.82
C SER A 190 -29.25 10.71 7.26
N PRO A 191 -29.26 9.69 6.38
CA PRO A 191 -28.69 8.39 6.71
C PRO A 191 -27.25 8.49 7.22
N TYR A 192 -27.01 7.82 8.35
CA TYR A 192 -25.73 7.84 9.04
C TYR A 192 -25.24 6.42 9.29
N ILE A 193 -23.98 6.16 8.96
CA ILE A 193 -23.33 4.87 9.18
C ILE A 193 -22.12 5.08 10.09
N ARG A 194 -22.21 4.49 11.29
CA ARG A 194 -21.09 4.48 12.24
C ARG A 194 -20.08 3.42 11.83
N VAL A 195 -18.80 3.79 11.78
CA VAL A 195 -17.69 2.85 11.55
C VAL A 195 -16.98 2.52 12.87
N LYS A 196 -16.25 1.41 12.87
CA LYS A 196 -15.45 0.97 14.03
C LYS A 196 -14.22 1.85 14.23
N GLU A 197 -13.70 1.84 15.45
CA GLU A 197 -12.45 2.50 15.79
C GLU A 197 -11.26 1.72 15.20
N SER A 198 -10.15 2.44 14.99
CA SER A 198 -8.92 1.96 14.37
C SER A 198 -7.79 2.82 14.89
N LEU A 199 -6.57 2.31 14.89
CA LEU A 199 -5.42 3.07 15.39
C LEU A 199 -5.24 4.44 14.72
N MET A 200 -5.38 4.53 13.39
CA MET A 200 -5.24 5.78 12.62
C MET A 200 -6.25 5.82 11.46
N PRO A 201 -6.68 7.02 11.00
CA PRO A 201 -7.61 7.14 9.87
C PRO A 201 -7.16 6.39 8.60
N ARG A 202 -5.84 6.32 8.35
CA ARG A 202 -5.28 5.61 7.20
C ARG A 202 -5.35 4.09 7.32
N THR A 203 -5.43 3.53 8.53
CA THR A 203 -5.61 2.09 8.76
C THR A 203 -7.08 1.68 8.73
N ALA A 204 -8.00 2.63 8.88
CA ALA A 204 -9.45 2.43 8.83
C ALA A 204 -10.03 2.10 7.44
N LEU A 205 -9.20 1.84 6.41
CA LEU A 205 -9.66 1.78 5.02
C LEU A 205 -10.83 0.83 4.84
N GLY A 206 -10.75 -0.41 5.33
CA GLY A 206 -11.83 -1.36 5.15
C GLY A 206 -13.08 -1.00 5.94
N HIS A 207 -12.93 -0.43 7.14
CA HIS A 207 -14.07 0.09 7.92
C HIS A 207 -14.81 1.25 7.25
N LEU A 208 -14.12 2.06 6.44
CA LEU A 208 -14.72 3.19 5.71
C LEU A 208 -15.23 2.78 4.33
N LEU A 209 -14.47 1.95 3.61
CA LEU A 209 -14.79 1.51 2.25
C LEU A 209 -15.93 0.49 2.22
N ASN A 210 -16.00 -0.43 3.19
CA ASN A 210 -17.04 -1.46 3.22
C ASN A 210 -18.46 -0.87 3.28
N PRO A 211 -18.78 0.09 4.17
CA PRO A 211 -20.05 0.82 4.11
C PRO A 211 -20.34 1.45 2.76
N LEU A 212 -19.34 2.07 2.14
CA LEU A 212 -19.49 2.73 0.84
C LEU A 212 -19.78 1.72 -0.28
N LEU A 213 -19.10 0.57 -0.29
CA LEU A 213 -19.39 -0.54 -1.21
C LEU A 213 -20.81 -1.05 -1.04
N ASN A 214 -21.29 -1.21 0.20
CA ASN A 214 -22.66 -1.65 0.47
C ASN A 214 -23.71 -0.60 0.08
N ILE A 215 -23.41 0.69 0.22
CA ILE A 215 -24.28 1.77 -0.30
C ILE A 215 -24.42 1.63 -1.82
N VAL A 216 -23.31 1.43 -2.53
CA VAL A 216 -23.32 1.21 -3.99
C VAL A 216 -24.14 -0.03 -4.35
N LEU A 217 -23.90 -1.17 -3.68
CA LEU A 217 -24.66 -2.40 -3.90
C LEU A 217 -26.17 -2.20 -3.71
N LYS A 218 -26.57 -1.43 -2.69
CA LYS A 218 -27.98 -1.21 -2.36
C LYS A 218 -28.66 -0.24 -3.34
N LEU A 219 -27.98 0.84 -3.72
CA LEU A 219 -28.58 1.90 -4.55
C LEU A 219 -28.39 1.67 -6.05
N PHE A 220 -27.32 0.97 -6.45
CA PHE A 220 -26.92 0.74 -7.85
C PHE A 220 -26.54 -0.73 -8.09
N PRO A 221 -27.46 -1.69 -7.86
CA PRO A 221 -27.17 -3.13 -7.82
C PRO A 221 -26.63 -3.74 -9.13
N ASN A 222 -26.77 -3.04 -10.27
CA ASN A 222 -26.26 -3.51 -11.56
C ASN A 222 -24.79 -3.15 -11.82
N THR A 223 -24.14 -2.41 -10.90
CA THR A 223 -22.81 -1.82 -11.11
C THR A 223 -21.68 -2.57 -10.38
N LEU A 224 -22.01 -3.24 -9.28
CA LEU A 224 -21.08 -4.00 -8.43
C LEU A 224 -21.80 -5.26 -7.96
N ALA A 225 -21.11 -6.40 -7.94
CA ALA A 225 -21.65 -7.62 -7.36
C ALA A 225 -21.10 -7.82 -5.94
N TYR A 226 -21.94 -8.31 -5.02
CA TYR A 226 -21.46 -8.70 -3.68
C TYR A 226 -20.34 -9.76 -3.76
N GLN A 227 -20.36 -10.58 -4.80
CA GLN A 227 -19.31 -11.57 -5.07
C GLN A 227 -17.93 -10.94 -5.31
N ASP A 228 -17.85 -9.70 -5.80
CA ASP A 228 -16.58 -8.99 -6.00
C ASP A 228 -15.94 -8.62 -4.66
N ILE A 229 -16.76 -8.29 -3.64
CA ILE A 229 -16.31 -8.03 -2.27
C ILE A 229 -15.77 -9.33 -1.65
N LEU A 230 -16.50 -10.43 -1.80
CA LEU A 230 -16.07 -11.75 -1.29
C LEU A 230 -14.80 -12.25 -1.99
N GLU A 231 -14.66 -12.01 -3.30
CA GLU A 231 -13.43 -12.31 -4.02
C GLU A 231 -12.26 -11.49 -3.47
N ALA A 232 -12.45 -10.18 -3.29
CA ALA A 232 -11.42 -9.30 -2.75
C ALA A 232 -11.01 -9.75 -1.34
N GLU A 233 -11.95 -9.99 -0.42
CA GLU A 233 -11.66 -10.51 0.92
C GLU A 233 -10.82 -11.79 0.86
N LYS A 234 -11.21 -12.76 0.01
CA LYS A 234 -10.51 -14.04 -0.13
C LYS A 234 -9.07 -13.84 -0.60
N ILE A 235 -8.86 -13.00 -1.61
CA ILE A 235 -7.53 -12.71 -2.15
C ILE A 235 -6.67 -12.01 -1.11
N LEU A 236 -7.23 -11.00 -0.44
CA LEU A 236 -6.53 -10.28 0.61
C LEU A 236 -6.17 -11.18 1.79
N SER A 237 -7.04 -12.11 2.17
CA SER A 237 -6.78 -13.09 3.23
C SER A 237 -5.64 -14.05 2.87
N ASN A 238 -5.55 -14.47 1.61
CA ASN A 238 -4.43 -15.28 1.14
C ASN A 238 -3.12 -14.48 1.14
N LEU A 239 -3.16 -13.22 0.68
CA LEU A 239 -2.01 -12.32 0.67
C LEU A 239 -1.56 -11.97 2.09
N GLN A 240 -2.48 -11.91 3.05
CA GLN A 240 -2.18 -11.60 4.45
C GLN A 240 -1.17 -12.59 5.00
N ILE A 241 -1.36 -13.89 4.75
CA ILE A 241 -0.44 -14.94 5.19
C ILE A 241 0.99 -14.70 4.66
N ILE A 242 1.09 -14.19 3.43
CA ILE A 242 2.37 -13.94 2.75
C ILE A 242 3.04 -12.66 3.24
N TYR A 243 2.26 -11.60 3.50
CA TYR A 243 2.80 -10.26 3.81
C TYR A 243 2.91 -9.99 5.31
N ALA A 244 2.23 -10.77 6.16
CA ALA A 244 2.28 -10.65 7.60
C ALA A 244 3.71 -10.71 8.17
N LEU A 245 3.88 -10.17 9.39
CA LEU A 245 5.18 -10.11 10.07
C LEU A 245 5.87 -11.47 10.19
N GLY A 246 5.08 -12.53 10.40
CA GLY A 246 5.56 -13.90 10.59
C GLY A 246 6.16 -14.52 9.34
N SER A 247 5.83 -14.03 8.14
CA SER A 247 6.38 -14.52 6.89
C SER A 247 7.83 -14.06 6.72
N PRO A 248 8.81 -14.96 6.51
CA PRO A 248 10.22 -14.59 6.40
C PRO A 248 10.47 -13.75 5.15
N LEU A 249 11.50 -12.90 5.17
CA LEU A 249 11.81 -12.01 4.04
C LEU A 249 11.99 -12.75 2.70
N SER A 250 12.48 -14.00 2.71
CA SER A 250 12.64 -14.82 1.50
C SER A 250 11.33 -15.18 0.81
N GLU A 251 10.20 -15.11 1.51
CA GLU A 251 8.87 -15.48 1.01
C GLU A 251 7.91 -14.27 1.00
N ASN A 252 8.33 -13.14 1.57
CA ASN A 252 7.52 -11.95 1.72
C ASN A 252 7.93 -10.88 0.70
N ARG A 253 7.16 -10.81 -0.40
CA ARG A 253 7.38 -9.83 -1.48
C ARG A 253 7.36 -8.38 -0.99
N ALA A 254 6.56 -8.05 0.02
CA ALA A 254 6.51 -6.70 0.57
C ALA A 254 7.81 -6.32 1.28
N LYS A 255 8.38 -7.23 2.08
CA LYS A 255 9.71 -7.05 2.71
C LYS A 255 10.82 -6.94 1.65
N GLU A 256 10.78 -7.78 0.61
CA GLU A 256 11.76 -7.75 -0.48
C GLU A 256 11.77 -6.39 -1.19
N ILE A 257 10.60 -5.89 -1.58
CA ILE A 257 10.48 -4.58 -2.26
C ILE A 257 10.95 -3.46 -1.32
N ALA A 258 10.57 -3.50 -0.04
CA ALA A 258 11.03 -2.51 0.94
C ALA A 258 12.57 -2.47 1.07
N GLU A 259 13.25 -3.63 1.04
CA GLU A 259 14.73 -3.67 1.04
C GLU A 259 15.32 -3.07 -0.24
N LYS A 260 14.72 -3.31 -1.42
CA LYS A 260 15.21 -2.78 -2.70
C LYS A 260 15.10 -1.25 -2.78
N ILE A 261 13.99 -0.69 -2.31
CA ILE A 261 13.72 0.75 -2.39
C ILE A 261 14.30 1.55 -1.22
N LYS A 262 14.94 0.88 -0.24
CA LYS A 262 15.57 1.55 0.88
C LYS A 262 16.66 2.51 0.39
N ASN A 263 16.59 3.76 0.83
CA ASN A 263 17.52 4.84 0.47
C ASN A 263 17.53 5.20 -1.03
N LYS A 264 16.39 5.02 -1.70
CA LYS A 264 16.19 5.39 -3.11
C LYS A 264 15.19 6.54 -3.23
N SER A 265 15.31 7.29 -4.32
CA SER A 265 14.23 8.18 -4.78
C SER A 265 13.13 7.31 -5.39
N ILE A 266 11.86 7.58 -5.10
CA ILE A 266 10.75 6.72 -5.57
C ILE A 266 9.77 7.55 -6.41
N MET A 267 9.45 7.01 -7.58
CA MET A 267 8.35 7.46 -8.43
C MET A 267 7.33 6.32 -8.55
N ILE A 268 6.04 6.64 -8.43
CA ILE A 268 4.95 5.66 -8.48
C ILE A 268 4.10 5.96 -9.69
N PHE A 269 3.89 4.97 -10.55
CA PHE A 269 3.06 5.12 -11.74
C PHE A 269 1.85 4.19 -11.65
N GLY A 270 0.67 4.74 -11.92
CA GLY A 270 -0.55 3.96 -12.12
C GLY A 270 -1.14 4.21 -13.51
N SER A 271 -2.39 3.83 -13.69
CA SER A 271 -3.18 4.14 -14.87
C SER A 271 -4.53 4.73 -14.49
N GLU A 272 -4.98 5.73 -15.25
CA GLU A 272 -6.20 6.50 -14.98
C GLU A 272 -7.44 5.61 -14.80
N SER A 273 -7.62 4.62 -15.68
CA SER A 273 -8.84 3.82 -15.73
C SER A 273 -8.93 2.70 -14.69
N ILE A 274 -7.84 2.36 -13.98
CA ILE A 274 -7.85 1.23 -13.05
C ILE A 274 -6.96 1.41 -11.82
N THR A 275 -5.64 1.62 -11.96
CA THR A 275 -4.72 1.59 -10.81
C THR A 275 -4.45 2.95 -10.16
N ARG A 276 -5.07 4.04 -10.65
CA ARG A 276 -4.93 5.41 -10.14
C ARG A 276 -5.11 5.51 -8.63
N SER A 277 -6.22 4.98 -8.11
CA SER A 277 -6.51 5.00 -6.67
C SER A 277 -5.48 4.22 -5.85
N ALA A 278 -5.04 3.05 -6.32
CA ALA A 278 -4.01 2.26 -5.63
C ALA A 278 -2.64 2.98 -5.61
N ALA A 279 -2.28 3.65 -6.70
CA ALA A 279 -1.02 4.37 -6.81
C ALA A 279 -1.01 5.65 -5.95
N LEU A 280 -2.11 6.40 -5.95
CA LEU A 280 -2.33 7.52 -5.02
C LEU A 280 -2.26 7.06 -3.56
N ARG A 281 -2.92 5.93 -3.24
CA ARG A 281 -2.86 5.33 -1.90
C ARG A 281 -1.43 5.01 -1.51
N LEU A 282 -0.67 4.32 -2.35
CA LEU A 282 0.73 3.99 -2.09
C LEU A 282 1.57 5.24 -1.81
N LYS A 283 1.41 6.30 -2.60
CA LYS A 283 2.06 7.59 -2.37
C LYS A 283 1.75 8.13 -0.99
N THR A 284 0.48 8.16 -0.59
CA THR A 284 0.09 8.66 0.74
C THR A 284 0.64 7.79 1.88
N GLN A 285 0.72 6.47 1.68
CA GLN A 285 1.27 5.58 2.70
C GLN A 285 2.78 5.74 2.86
N PHE A 286 3.55 5.97 1.79
CA PHE A 286 4.97 6.31 1.96
C PHE A 286 5.15 7.62 2.72
N ASN A 287 4.32 8.62 2.43
CA ASN A 287 4.36 9.91 3.13
C ASN A 287 4.06 9.73 4.63
N GLU A 288 2.99 9.01 5.00
CA GLU A 288 2.53 8.92 6.38
C GLU A 288 3.21 7.80 7.20
N ASN A 289 3.46 6.63 6.61
CA ASN A 289 4.05 5.49 7.32
C ASN A 289 5.57 5.57 7.32
N SER A 290 6.17 5.79 6.15
CA SER A 290 7.63 5.76 6.00
C SER A 290 8.30 7.13 6.14
N LYS A 291 7.51 8.22 6.24
CA LYS A 291 7.99 9.60 6.36
C LYS A 291 8.91 9.91 5.17
N LEU A 292 8.45 9.51 3.99
CA LEU A 292 9.19 9.59 2.75
C LEU A 292 8.33 10.28 1.71
N SER A 293 8.80 11.42 1.22
CA SER A 293 8.20 12.07 0.06
C SER A 293 8.50 11.27 -1.19
N VAL A 294 7.47 10.99 -1.98
CA VAL A 294 7.55 10.28 -3.26
C VAL A 294 6.74 11.01 -4.31
N TYR A 295 7.11 10.80 -5.58
CA TYR A 295 6.38 11.33 -6.72
C TYR A 295 5.36 10.29 -7.22
N TYR A 296 4.25 10.76 -7.79
CA TYR A 296 3.21 9.91 -8.36
C TYR A 296 2.58 10.57 -9.59
N ASN A 297 2.36 9.80 -10.65
CA ASN A 297 1.50 10.19 -11.78
C ASN A 297 0.88 8.96 -12.49
N CYS A 298 0.07 9.17 -13.53
CA CYS A 298 -0.71 8.13 -14.19
C CYS A 298 -0.60 8.13 -15.73
N PHE A 299 -0.57 6.93 -16.30
CA PHE A 299 -0.78 6.71 -17.73
C PHE A 299 -2.27 6.86 -18.11
N PRO A 300 -2.59 7.33 -19.33
CA PRO A 300 -1.67 7.55 -20.46
C PRO A 300 -0.95 8.91 -20.47
N GLU A 301 -1.44 9.93 -19.75
CA GLU A 301 -0.90 11.30 -19.79
C GLU A 301 0.61 11.33 -19.49
N LEU A 302 1.08 10.51 -18.55
CA LEU A 302 2.50 10.36 -18.24
C LEU A 302 3.38 10.10 -19.46
N GLY A 303 2.86 9.31 -20.42
CA GLY A 303 3.56 9.00 -21.66
C GLY A 303 3.73 10.19 -22.61
N HIS A 304 3.06 11.32 -22.35
CA HIS A 304 3.11 12.52 -23.19
C HIS A 304 4.10 13.58 -22.68
N ASN A 305 4.37 13.63 -21.38
CA ASN A 305 5.11 14.74 -20.76
C ASN A 305 6.23 14.25 -19.82
N GLU A 306 5.95 13.38 -18.84
CA GLU A 306 6.95 12.93 -17.88
C GLU A 306 8.00 12.01 -18.48
N ILE A 307 7.66 11.27 -19.54
CA ILE A 307 8.64 10.41 -20.22
C ILE A 307 9.86 11.22 -20.66
N ILE A 308 9.69 12.45 -21.12
CA ILE A 308 10.78 13.35 -21.50
C ILE A 308 11.60 13.75 -20.27
N GLY A 309 10.92 14.17 -19.20
CA GLY A 309 11.58 14.59 -17.95
C GLY A 309 12.37 13.48 -17.27
N ILE A 310 12.07 12.21 -17.53
CA ILE A 310 12.79 11.07 -16.97
C ILE A 310 13.84 10.55 -17.96
N ALA A 311 13.46 10.38 -19.22
CA ALA A 311 14.28 9.70 -20.21
C ALA A 311 15.37 10.62 -20.79
N ASP A 312 15.08 11.92 -20.93
CA ASP A 312 15.97 12.86 -21.63
C ASP A 312 16.74 13.78 -20.68
N ASP A 313 16.37 13.84 -19.40
CA ASP A 313 17.10 14.62 -18.40
C ASP A 313 18.58 14.15 -18.33
N PRO A 314 19.56 15.02 -18.64
CA PRO A 314 20.97 14.66 -18.55
C PRO A 314 21.41 14.36 -17.10
N LEU A 315 20.65 14.81 -16.11
CA LEU A 315 20.86 14.54 -14.69
C LEU A 315 20.00 13.38 -14.18
N SER A 316 19.44 12.55 -15.07
CA SER A 316 18.55 11.46 -14.68
C SER A 316 19.20 10.61 -13.57
N LYS A 317 18.41 10.41 -12.52
CA LYS A 317 18.88 9.90 -11.25
C LYS A 317 18.98 8.38 -11.27
N LYS A 318 20.19 7.86 -11.43
CA LYS A 318 20.50 6.41 -11.33
C LYS A 318 20.16 5.77 -9.97
N ASP A 319 19.75 6.56 -8.97
CA ASP A 319 19.21 6.13 -7.68
C ASP A 319 17.67 6.13 -7.60
N THR A 320 16.97 6.45 -8.68
CA THR A 320 15.50 6.44 -8.74
C THR A 320 14.96 5.04 -9.00
N VAL A 321 13.99 4.59 -8.21
CA VAL A 321 13.20 3.39 -8.47
C VAL A 321 11.81 3.82 -8.91
N ILE A 322 11.34 3.24 -10.00
CA ILE A 322 9.96 3.38 -10.45
C ILE A 322 9.16 2.18 -9.98
N ILE A 323 8.05 2.42 -9.29
CA ILE A 323 7.07 1.40 -8.94
C ILE A 323 5.85 1.60 -9.83
N THR A 324 5.61 0.69 -10.77
CA THR A 324 4.44 0.77 -11.66
C THR A 324 3.37 -0.23 -11.22
N LEU A 325 2.15 0.24 -11.01
CA LEU A 325 0.99 -0.57 -10.65
C LEU A 325 0.23 -0.97 -11.92
N ARG A 326 0.21 -2.28 -12.18
CA ARG A 326 -0.33 -2.92 -13.36
C ARG A 326 -1.57 -3.74 -13.05
N SER A 327 -2.42 -3.92 -14.05
CA SER A 327 -3.55 -4.85 -13.98
C SER A 327 -3.69 -5.66 -15.26
N PRO A 328 -4.04 -6.96 -15.18
CA PRO A 328 -4.46 -7.73 -16.35
C PRO A 328 -5.72 -7.20 -17.04
N LEU A 329 -6.46 -6.28 -16.41
CA LEU A 329 -7.65 -5.63 -16.97
C LEU A 329 -7.33 -4.34 -17.75
N GLU A 330 -6.05 -4.00 -17.92
CA GLU A 330 -5.64 -2.92 -18.83
C GLU A 330 -6.15 -3.20 -20.25
N ASN A 331 -6.78 -2.21 -20.89
CA ASN A 331 -7.10 -2.32 -22.30
C ASN A 331 -5.81 -2.39 -23.15
N PRO A 332 -5.86 -2.96 -24.38
CA PRO A 332 -4.67 -3.19 -25.18
C PRO A 332 -3.83 -1.94 -25.47
N GLN A 333 -4.49 -0.79 -25.65
CA GLN A 333 -3.85 0.49 -25.95
C GLN A 333 -3.07 1.00 -24.73
N LEU A 334 -3.70 0.98 -23.56
CA LEU A 334 -3.08 1.37 -22.30
C LEU A 334 -1.90 0.45 -21.95
N LYS A 335 -2.09 -0.87 -22.08
CA LYS A 335 -1.00 -1.84 -21.85
C LYS A 335 0.21 -1.53 -22.73
N LYS A 336 0.00 -1.32 -24.04
CA LYS A 336 1.07 -0.98 -24.99
C LYS A 336 1.73 0.36 -24.64
N CYS A 337 0.95 1.37 -24.27
CA CYS A 337 1.46 2.67 -23.84
C CYS A 337 2.42 2.52 -22.64
N ILE A 338 2.00 1.79 -21.61
CA ILE A 338 2.82 1.54 -20.42
C ILE A 338 4.08 0.77 -20.79
N ASP A 339 3.96 -0.34 -21.54
CA ASP A 339 5.10 -1.20 -21.88
C ASP A 339 6.18 -0.42 -22.66
N VAL A 340 5.79 0.35 -23.68
CA VAL A 340 6.72 1.17 -24.48
C VAL A 340 7.38 2.27 -23.64
N ALA A 341 6.61 2.96 -22.78
CA ALA A 341 7.17 4.00 -21.94
C ALA A 341 8.19 3.45 -20.93
N LEU A 342 7.90 2.29 -20.31
CA LEU A 342 8.81 1.66 -19.38
C LEU A 342 10.09 1.16 -20.08
N GLU A 343 10.02 0.67 -21.32
CA GLU A 343 11.20 0.31 -22.11
C GLU A 343 12.14 1.50 -22.34
N ILE A 344 11.59 2.68 -22.63
CA ILE A 344 12.36 3.92 -22.83
C ILE A 344 12.98 4.41 -21.52
N ILE A 345 12.24 4.32 -20.41
CA ILE A 345 12.65 4.87 -19.11
C ILE A 345 13.67 3.96 -18.39
N LYS A 346 13.54 2.64 -18.53
CA LYS A 346 14.33 1.65 -17.77
C LYS A 346 15.86 1.87 -17.81
N PRO A 347 16.51 2.24 -18.94
CA PRO A 347 17.94 2.52 -18.97
C PRO A 347 18.39 3.76 -18.19
N ARG A 348 17.44 4.63 -17.80
CA ARG A 348 17.70 5.95 -17.21
C ARG A 348 17.48 6.00 -15.70
N VAL A 349 16.99 4.91 -15.10
CA VAL A 349 16.67 4.79 -13.67
C VAL A 349 17.41 3.60 -13.03
N ASN A 350 17.34 3.49 -11.70
CA ASN A 350 17.95 2.38 -10.95
C ASN A 350 17.26 1.04 -11.26
N GLU A 351 15.93 1.03 -11.15
CA GLU A 351 15.11 -0.16 -11.29
C GLU A 351 13.67 0.25 -11.61
N VAL A 352 12.98 -0.59 -12.38
CA VAL A 352 11.53 -0.53 -12.58
C VAL A 352 10.94 -1.78 -11.95
N ILE A 353 10.07 -1.60 -10.96
CA ILE A 353 9.36 -2.66 -10.24
C ILE A 353 7.89 -2.62 -10.65
N GLU A 354 7.41 -3.70 -11.24
CA GLU A 354 5.99 -3.82 -11.58
C GLU A 354 5.22 -4.60 -10.50
N LEU A 355 4.16 -3.98 -10.00
CA LEU A 355 3.21 -4.59 -9.06
C LEU A 355 1.94 -4.94 -9.83
N TRP A 356 1.57 -6.21 -9.83
CA TRP A 356 0.40 -6.69 -10.59
C TRP A 356 -0.75 -6.98 -9.64
N GLY A 357 -1.91 -6.40 -9.92
CA GLY A 357 -3.14 -6.69 -9.18
C GLY A 357 -3.58 -8.15 -9.36
N GLN A 358 -4.25 -8.68 -8.34
CA GLN A 358 -4.71 -10.06 -8.28
C GLN A 358 -6.24 -10.12 -8.21
N GLY A 359 -6.80 -11.16 -8.84
CA GLY A 359 -8.25 -11.40 -8.90
C GLY A 359 -8.85 -11.10 -10.26
N LYS A 360 -10.16 -11.32 -10.38
CA LYS A 360 -10.90 -11.14 -11.63
C LYS A 360 -11.63 -9.80 -11.66
N SER A 361 -12.20 -9.38 -10.54
CA SER A 361 -12.89 -8.09 -10.43
C SER A 361 -11.92 -6.90 -10.37
N LYS A 362 -12.36 -5.73 -10.85
CA LYS A 362 -11.60 -4.47 -10.68
C LYS A 362 -11.35 -4.16 -9.20
N LEU A 363 -12.33 -4.45 -8.34
CA LEU A 363 -12.21 -4.24 -6.90
C LEU A 363 -11.05 -5.07 -6.30
N SER A 364 -11.00 -6.39 -6.57
CA SER A 364 -9.92 -7.24 -6.07
C SER A 364 -8.54 -6.84 -6.61
N GLN A 365 -8.47 -6.45 -7.88
CA GLN A 365 -7.27 -5.92 -8.53
C GLN A 365 -6.73 -4.67 -7.82
N ILE A 366 -7.58 -3.68 -7.55
CA ILE A 366 -7.21 -2.45 -6.86
C ILE A 366 -6.83 -2.74 -5.39
N LEU A 367 -7.64 -3.51 -4.68
CA LEU A 367 -7.44 -3.75 -3.26
C LEU A 367 -6.20 -4.60 -2.96
N SER A 368 -5.87 -5.57 -3.81
CA SER A 368 -4.64 -6.36 -3.67
C SER A 368 -3.37 -5.52 -3.85
N LEU A 369 -3.38 -4.56 -4.78
CA LEU A 369 -2.30 -3.58 -4.94
C LEU A 369 -2.18 -2.65 -3.73
N ILE A 370 -3.31 -2.14 -3.23
CA ILE A 370 -3.35 -1.32 -2.01
C ILE A 370 -2.76 -2.09 -0.84
N PHE A 371 -3.19 -3.34 -0.66
CA PHE A 371 -2.74 -4.15 0.47
C PHE A 371 -1.24 -4.43 0.43
N LEU A 372 -0.71 -4.79 -0.75
CA LEU A 372 0.73 -4.91 -0.94
C LEU A 372 1.45 -3.57 -0.66
N GLY A 373 0.93 -2.47 -1.17
CA GLY A 373 1.48 -1.13 -0.98
C GLY A 373 1.53 -0.68 0.47
N ASP A 374 0.45 -0.90 1.23
CA ASP A 374 0.35 -0.61 2.65
C ASP A 374 1.46 -1.38 3.42
N TRP A 375 1.65 -2.68 3.14
CA TRP A 375 2.73 -3.47 3.73
C TRP A 375 4.14 -3.01 3.31
N ILE A 376 4.36 -2.66 2.04
CA ILE A 376 5.65 -2.13 1.57
C ILE A 376 6.01 -0.86 2.33
N SER A 377 5.05 0.08 2.48
CA SER A 377 5.27 1.33 3.20
C SER A 377 5.57 1.11 4.70
N TYR A 378 4.88 0.14 5.32
CA TYR A 378 5.11 -0.22 6.71
C TYR A 378 6.52 -0.81 6.90
N TYR A 379 6.91 -1.78 6.06
CA TYR A 379 8.27 -2.35 6.13
C TYR A 379 9.35 -1.32 5.82
N LEU A 380 9.10 -0.40 4.89
CA LEU A 380 10.03 0.69 4.61
C LEU A 380 10.17 1.65 5.80
N ALA A 381 9.11 1.90 6.57
CA ALA A 381 9.17 2.68 7.82
C ALA A 381 10.12 2.02 8.83
N LEU A 382 9.98 0.70 9.04
CA LEU A 382 10.87 -0.07 9.91
C LEU A 382 12.32 -0.01 9.43
N LEU A 383 12.56 -0.19 8.13
CA LEU A 383 13.91 -0.10 7.56
C LEU A 383 14.54 1.30 7.66
N ARG A 384 13.71 2.34 7.75
CA ARG A 384 14.12 3.73 7.98
C ARG A 384 14.20 4.08 9.47
N GLU A 385 13.90 3.13 10.35
CA GLU A 385 13.94 3.31 11.80
C GLU A 385 13.01 4.43 12.29
N VAL A 386 11.86 4.58 11.63
CA VAL A 386 10.81 5.54 12.00
C VAL A 386 9.53 4.82 12.38
N ASP A 387 8.89 5.23 13.48
CA ASP A 387 7.61 4.67 13.92
C ASP A 387 6.53 4.95 12.86
N PRO A 388 5.83 3.94 12.32
CA PRO A 388 4.81 4.11 11.28
C PRO A 388 3.55 4.86 11.76
N THR A 389 3.31 4.98 13.06
CA THR A 389 2.03 5.46 13.64
C THR A 389 1.90 6.98 13.77
N PRO A 390 2.82 7.70 14.44
CA PRO A 390 2.60 9.11 14.75
C PRO A 390 2.70 10.01 13.52
N VAL A 391 1.91 11.09 13.50
CA VAL A 391 1.87 12.12 12.44
C VAL A 391 1.99 13.54 13.03
N PRO A 392 3.11 13.87 13.72
CA PRO A 392 3.23 15.10 14.51
C PRO A 392 3.04 16.36 13.67
N SER A 393 3.56 16.40 12.44
CA SER A 393 3.39 17.55 11.54
C SER A 393 1.93 17.79 11.15
N ILE A 394 1.12 16.74 10.98
CA ILE A 394 -0.32 16.88 10.72
C ILE A 394 -1.02 17.43 11.96
N ASN A 395 -0.65 16.95 13.16
CA ASN A 395 -1.22 17.45 14.41
C ASN A 395 -0.90 18.93 14.63
N GLN A 396 0.34 19.34 14.34
CA GLN A 396 0.76 20.74 14.39
C GLN A 396 -0.01 21.60 13.37
N PHE A 397 -0.09 21.15 12.11
CA PHE A 397 -0.86 21.84 11.07
C PHE A 397 -2.32 22.06 11.49
N LYS A 398 -2.99 21.01 12.01
CA LYS A 398 -4.37 21.10 12.49
C LYS A 398 -4.53 22.05 13.67
N LYS A 399 -3.53 22.14 14.56
CA LYS A 399 -3.56 23.08 15.69
C LYS A 399 -3.46 24.52 15.19
N MET A 400 -2.47 24.81 14.34
CA MET A 400 -2.23 26.15 13.78
C MET A 400 -3.39 26.66 12.91
N LYS A 401 -4.12 25.77 12.25
CA LYS A 401 -5.29 26.12 11.44
C LYS A 401 -6.50 26.54 12.28
N LYS A 402 -6.60 26.09 13.53
CA LYS A 402 -7.70 26.40 14.45
C LYS A 402 -7.45 27.66 15.30
N GLU A 403 -6.19 28.08 15.40
CA GLU A 403 -5.77 29.36 15.98
C GLU A 403 -5.95 30.47 14.94
#